data_AF-A0A1W9THP1-F1
#
_entry.id   AF-A0A1W9THP1-F1
#
_cell.length_a   1.000
_cell.length_b   1.000
_cell.length_c   1.000
_cell.angle_alpha   90.00
_cell.angle_beta   90.00
_cell.angle_gamma   90.00
#
_symmetry.space_group_name_H-M   'P 1'
#
loop_
_entity.id
_entity.type
_entity.pdbx_description
1 polymer ?
#
loop_
_entity_poly.entity_id
_entity_poly.type
_entity_poly.pdbx_seq_one_letter_code
_entity_poly.pdbx_strand_id
1 'polypeptide(L)'
;MKHAGSLAGLGVIGKNTLLINDRYGNMIRLGAILVSTELEPDPIASYEGCIKKCTVWLDLCPQNALDGTTINQKLCRKNVPE
;
A
#
# COMPACT_ATOMS: atom_id res chain seq x y z
N MET A 1 -8.73 0.42 2.09
CA MET A 1 -8.72 1.15 0.80
C MET A 1 -7.64 0.70 -0.19
N LYS A 2 -6.43 0.28 0.25
CA LYS A 2 -5.36 -0.12 -0.68
C LYS A 2 -5.76 -1.17 -1.73
N HIS A 3 -6.56 -2.17 -1.37
CA HIS A 3 -7.01 -3.20 -2.33
C HIS A 3 -7.92 -2.62 -3.40
N ALA A 4 -8.89 -1.78 -3.02
CA ALA A 4 -9.74 -1.07 -3.96
C ALA A 4 -8.92 -0.15 -4.88
N GLY A 5 -7.96 0.60 -4.33
CA GLY A 5 -7.07 1.44 -5.14
C GLY A 5 -6.21 0.64 -6.13
N SER A 6 -5.77 -0.56 -5.75
CA SER A 6 -4.98 -1.42 -6.65
C SER A 6 -5.83 -2.00 -7.78
N LEU A 7 -7.06 -2.41 -7.47
CA LEU A 7 -8.02 -2.88 -8.48
C LEU A 7 -8.50 -1.76 -9.41
N ALA A 8 -8.54 -0.52 -8.93
CA ALA A 8 -8.84 0.66 -9.72
C ALA A 8 -7.61 1.23 -10.48
N GLY A 9 -6.53 0.46 -10.61
CA GLY A 9 -5.36 0.89 -11.39
C GLY A 9 -4.50 2.00 -10.77
N LEU A 10 -4.81 2.47 -9.56
CA LEU A 10 -4.09 3.60 -8.93
C LEU A 10 -2.67 3.24 -8.48
N GLY A 11 -2.37 1.95 -8.36
CA GLY A 11 -1.02 1.46 -8.18
C GLY A 11 -0.89 0.03 -7.68
N VAL A 12 0.30 -0.33 -7.22
CA VAL A 12 0.64 -1.69 -6.79
C VAL A 12 0.92 -1.75 -5.29
N ILE A 13 0.68 -2.91 -4.68
CA ILE A 13 0.95 -3.09 -3.24
C ILE A 13 2.44 -3.41 -3.05
N GLY A 14 3.14 -2.53 -2.37
CA GLY A 14 4.55 -2.70 -2.03
C GLY A 14 4.77 -3.69 -0.89
N LYS A 15 6.05 -4.04 -0.67
CA LYS A 15 6.47 -4.95 0.41
C LYS A 15 6.18 -4.42 1.81
N ASN A 16 6.15 -3.10 1.98
CA ASN A 16 5.71 -2.42 3.20
C ASN A 16 4.18 -2.45 3.39
N THR A 17 3.46 -3.16 2.52
CA THR A 17 2.00 -3.32 2.50
C THR A 17 1.18 -2.08 2.15
N LEU A 18 1.84 -0.98 1.74
CA LEU A 18 1.17 0.24 1.27
C LEU A 18 0.97 0.20 -0.24
N LEU A 19 0.02 0.98 -0.75
CA LEU A 19 -0.14 1.18 -2.18
C LEU A 19 0.91 2.19 -2.67
N ILE A 20 1.60 1.85 -3.75
CA ILE A 20 2.66 2.66 -4.37
C ILE A 20 2.14 3.11 -5.73
N ASN A 21 1.94 4.41 -5.88
CA ASN A 21 1.66 5.04 -7.17
C ASN A 21 2.99 5.36 -7.91
N ASP A 22 2.99 5.24 -9.22
CA ASP A 22 4.16 5.47 -10.09
C ASP A 22 4.65 6.92 -10.08
N ARG A 23 3.73 7.88 -9.94
CA ARG A 23 4.02 9.32 -9.93
C ARG A 23 4.23 9.89 -8.53
N TYR A 24 3.42 9.47 -7.56
CA TYR A 24 3.37 10.07 -6.23
C TYR A 24 4.00 9.21 -5.12
N GLY A 25 4.44 7.98 -5.45
CA GLY A 25 4.92 7.03 -4.47
C GLY A 25 3.80 6.56 -3.53
N ASN A 26 4.14 6.27 -2.28
CA ASN A 26 3.20 5.74 -1.28
C ASN A 26 2.75 6.76 -0.22
N MET A 27 3.18 8.02 -0.31
CA MET A 27 2.73 9.10 0.57
C MET A 27 1.40 9.70 0.09
N ILE A 28 0.40 8.84 -0.08
CA ILE A 28 -0.92 9.20 -0.58
C ILE A 28 -2.01 8.70 0.37
N ARG A 29 -3.13 9.42 0.41
CA ARG A 29 -4.34 8.97 1.09
C ARG A 29 -5.34 8.46 0.07
N LEU A 30 -5.95 7.32 0.38
CA LEU A 30 -6.95 6.71 -0.48
C LEU A 30 -8.34 6.95 0.10
N GLY A 31 -9.23 7.46 -0.73
CA GLY A 31 -10.67 7.52 -0.49
C GLY A 31 -11.41 6.71 -1.55
N ALA A 32 -12.70 6.51 -1.34
CA ALA A 32 -13.61 6.02 -2.37
C ALA A 32 -15.00 6.61 -2.17
N ILE A 33 -15.75 6.67 -3.25
CA ILE A 33 -17.15 7.04 -3.27
C ILE A 33 -17.91 5.86 -3.85
N LEU A 34 -18.92 5.39 -3.13
CA LEU A 34 -19.82 4.35 -3.63
C LEU A 34 -20.85 4.99 -4.55
N VAL A 35 -21.01 4.43 -5.74
CA VAL A 35 -21.99 4.86 -6.73
C VAL A 35 -22.84 3.67 -7.16
N SER A 36 -24.09 3.94 -7.55
CA SER A 36 -24.99 2.94 -8.13
C SER A 36 -24.88 2.86 -9.65
N THR A 37 -24.18 3.81 -10.26
CA THR A 37 -23.96 3.86 -11.72
C THR A 37 -22.87 2.88 -12.10
N GLU A 38 -23.10 2.11 -13.16
CA GLU A 38 -22.07 1.24 -13.74
C GLU A 38 -20.98 2.09 -14.39
N LEU A 39 -19.72 1.78 -14.08
CA LEU A 39 -18.55 2.48 -14.60
C LEU A 39 -17.62 1.47 -15.27
N GLU A 40 -17.06 1.85 -16.42
CA GLU A 40 -16.00 1.06 -17.04
C GLU A 40 -14.76 1.04 -16.12
N PRO A 41 -14.18 -0.14 -15.84
CA PRO A 41 -13.03 -0.25 -14.96
C PRO A 41 -11.75 0.25 -15.62
N ASP A 42 -10.90 0.89 -14.83
CA ASP A 42 -9.54 1.25 -15.27
C ASP A 42 -8.64 0.00 -15.39
N PRO A 43 -7.64 0.02 -16.29
CA PRO A 43 -6.64 -1.03 -16.35
C PRO A 43 -5.85 -1.17 -15.04
N ILE A 44 -5.51 -2.40 -14.68
CA ILE A 44 -4.67 -2.66 -13.51
C ILE A 44 -3.24 -2.15 -13.78
N ALA A 45 -2.64 -1.50 -12.78
CA ALA A 45 -1.26 -1.06 -12.81
C ALA A 45 -0.29 -2.25 -12.97
N SER A 46 0.62 -2.18 -13.95
CA SER A 46 1.51 -3.29 -14.35
C SER A 46 3.00 -3.07 -14.03
N TYR A 47 3.36 -1.97 -13.36
CA TYR A 47 4.75 -1.66 -13.03
C TYR A 47 5.21 -2.32 -11.73
N GLU A 48 6.53 -2.44 -11.55
CA GLU A 48 7.12 -2.88 -10.28
C GLU A 48 7.25 -1.68 -9.31
N GLY A 49 6.46 -1.67 -8.23
CA GLY A 49 6.51 -0.59 -7.22
C GLY A 49 7.62 -0.74 -6.17
N CYS A 50 8.33 -1.88 -6.15
CA CYS A 50 9.41 -2.14 -5.19
C CYS A 50 10.55 -2.91 -5.86
N ILE A 51 11.78 -2.54 -5.53
CA ILE A 51 12.97 -3.27 -5.98
C ILE A 51 12.97 -4.68 -5.36
N LYS A 52 13.24 -5.69 -6.19
CA LYS A 52 13.15 -7.12 -5.83
C LYS A 52 13.90 -7.52 -4.57
N LYS A 53 15.08 -6.95 -4.29
CA LYS A 53 15.91 -7.26 -3.11
C LYS A 53 15.84 -6.22 -2.00
N CYS A 54 14.91 -5.25 -2.06
CA CYS A 54 14.76 -4.27 -1.00
C CYS A 54 14.25 -4.91 0.31
N THR A 55 14.99 -4.70 1.41
CA THR A 55 14.67 -5.09 2.79
C THR A 55 14.58 -3.91 3.75
N VAL A 56 14.85 -2.69 3.28
CA VAL A 56 14.88 -1.45 4.10
C VAL A 56 13.64 -1.28 4.98
N TRP A 57 12.47 -1.71 4.49
CA TRP A 57 11.20 -1.66 5.21
C TRP A 57 11.11 -2.60 6.41
N LEU A 58 11.84 -3.73 6.41
CA LEU A 58 11.98 -4.62 7.57
C LEU A 58 12.87 -3.94 8.62
N ASP A 59 14.03 -3.46 8.18
CA ASP A 59 15.08 -2.94 9.06
C ASP A 59 14.67 -1.61 9.73
N LEU A 60 13.91 -0.77 9.03
CA LEU A 60 13.50 0.55 9.54
C LEU A 60 12.20 0.52 10.35
N CYS A 61 11.47 -0.58 10.43
CA CYS A 61 10.22 -0.63 11.17
C CYS A 61 10.51 -0.60 12.69
N PRO A 62 10.21 0.50 13.42
CA PRO A 62 10.60 0.63 14.83
C PRO A 62 9.90 -0.39 15.73
N GLN A 63 8.76 -0.92 15.29
CA GLN A 63 7.95 -1.88 16.03
C GLN A 63 8.19 -3.33 15.59
N ASN A 64 9.05 -3.58 14.60
CA ASN A 64 9.22 -4.88 13.95
C ASN A 64 7.85 -5.50 13.57
N ALA A 65 6.95 -4.67 13.04
CA ALA A 65 5.58 -5.05 12.77
C ALA A 65 5.42 -5.82 11.43
N LEU A 66 6.50 -6.00 10.68
CA LEU A 66 6.51 -6.57 9.33
C LEU A 66 7.27 -7.90 9.36
N ASP A 67 6.74 -8.94 8.70
CA ASP A 67 7.25 -10.31 8.81
C ASP A 67 7.84 -10.89 7.51
N GLY A 68 8.00 -10.06 6.47
CA GLY A 68 8.40 -10.55 5.14
C GLY A 68 7.25 -10.64 4.14
N THR A 69 6.01 -10.81 4.64
CA THR A 69 4.82 -11.09 3.82
C THR A 69 3.69 -10.10 4.11
N THR A 70 3.47 -9.78 5.37
CA THR A 70 2.36 -8.95 5.85
C THR A 70 2.78 -8.09 7.05
N ILE A 71 1.82 -7.34 7.58
CA ILE A 71 1.99 -6.43 8.70
C ILE A 71 1.09 -6.83 9.87
N ASN A 72 1.67 -6.92 11.06
CA ASN A 72 0.95 -6.94 12.31
C ASN A 72 0.45 -5.53 12.66
N GLN A 73 -0.81 -5.27 12.32
CA GLN A 73 -1.47 -3.97 12.54
C GLN A 73 -1.51 -3.56 14.01
N LYS A 74 -1.63 -4.52 14.94
CA LYS A 74 -1.67 -4.23 16.37
C LYS A 74 -0.33 -3.68 16.86
N LEU A 75 0.79 -4.24 16.39
CA LEU A 75 2.12 -3.72 16.70
C LEU A 75 2.36 -2.37 16.02
N CYS A 76 2.04 -2.25 14.72
CA CYS A 76 2.25 -1.03 13.95
C CYS A 76 1.57 0.20 14.58
N ARG A 77 0.35 0.05 15.10
CA ARG A 77 -0.43 1.15 15.68
C ARG A 77 -0.01 1.55 17.08
N LYS A 78 0.85 0.78 17.76
CA LYS A 78 1.37 1.16 19.08
C LYS A 78 2.39 2.29 19.01
N ASN A 79 2.94 2.58 17.83
CA ASN A 79 3.91 3.65 17.63
C ASN A 79 3.23 5.03 17.51
N VAL A 80 2.37 5.36 18.45
CA VAL A 80 1.87 6.73 18.62
C VAL A 80 2.82 7.40 19.61
N PRO A 81 3.61 8.41 19.19
CA PRO A 81 4.30 9.27 20.15
C PRO A 81 3.27 9.85 21.12
N GLU A 82 3.54 9.82 22.43
CA GLU A 82 2.82 10.69 23.37
C GLU A 82 2.91 12.17 22.94
#